data_AF-X1AYT1-F1
#
_entry.id   AF-X1AYT1-F1
#
_cell.length_a   1.000
_cell.length_b   1.000
_cell.length_c   1.000
_cell.angle_alpha   90.00
_cell.angle_beta   90.00
_cell.angle_gamma   90.00
#
_symmetry.space_group_name_H-M   'P 1'
#
loop_
_entity.id
_entity.type
_entity.pdbx_description
1 polymer ?
#
loop_
_entity_poly.entity_id
_entity_poly.type
_entity_poly.pdbx_seq_one_letter_code
_entity_poly.pdbx_strand_id
1 'polypeptide(L)'
;MKAEIISIGSEILRGQISDTNSNFIVKKLVELSIDVEHISAVSDNPESLLSTLKQALQRSDLIITTGGLGPTEDDITYQTITRALNLKLIKYPEAEKNLKRILKKINKRIFPSNLKQVYLPEGAKIIINQYGTAPAMILEKDNKIICSFPGVPPEI
;
A
#
# COMPACT_ATOMS: atom_id res chain seq x y z
N MET A 1 -9.57 -2.19 18.91
CA MET A 1 -9.21 -2.25 17.48
C MET A 1 -7.93 -3.03 17.40
N LYS A 2 -7.89 -4.10 16.62
CA LYS A 2 -6.69 -4.92 16.40
C LYS A 2 -6.04 -4.54 15.08
N ALA A 3 -4.74 -4.23 15.09
CA ALA A 3 -3.99 -3.88 13.89
C ALA A 3 -3.02 -4.98 13.46
N GLU A 4 -2.80 -5.07 12.14
CA GLU A 4 -1.80 -5.93 11.52
C GLU A 4 -1.07 -5.19 10.40
N ILE A 5 0.22 -5.47 10.26
CA ILE A 5 1.07 -4.86 9.23
C ILE A 5 1.55 -5.94 8.25
N ILE A 6 1.48 -5.63 6.96
CA ILE A 6 1.98 -6.46 5.86
C ILE A 6 3.01 -5.64 5.07
N SER A 7 4.27 -5.98 5.23
CA SER A 7 5.38 -5.41 4.46
C SER A 7 5.58 -6.19 3.17
N ILE A 8 5.54 -5.50 2.03
CA ILE A 8 5.53 -6.08 0.69
C ILE A 8 6.84 -5.70 0.01
N GLY A 9 7.64 -6.70 -0.33
CA GLY A 9 8.91 -6.51 -1.02
C GLY A 9 9.82 -7.73 -0.87
N SER A 10 10.23 -8.32 -1.99
CA SER A 10 11.12 -9.48 -2.02
C SER A 10 12.49 -9.20 -1.41
N GLU A 11 12.96 -7.95 -1.47
CA GLU A 11 14.19 -7.45 -0.87
C GLU A 11 14.21 -7.57 0.66
N ILE A 12 13.04 -7.46 1.31
CA ILE A 12 12.89 -7.67 2.76
C ILE A 12 13.12 -9.16 3.08
N LEU A 13 12.44 -10.04 2.33
CA LEU A 13 12.56 -11.49 2.54
C LEU A 13 13.94 -12.06 2.18
N ARG A 14 14.66 -11.40 1.28
CA ARG A 14 16.04 -11.73 0.91
C ARG A 14 17.08 -11.15 1.88
N GLY A 15 16.65 -10.37 2.87
CA GLY A 15 17.55 -9.72 3.83
C GLY A 15 18.43 -8.65 3.21
N GLN A 16 18.04 -8.07 2.06
CA GLN A 16 18.78 -7.00 1.40
C GLN A 16 18.54 -5.66 2.10
N ILE A 17 17.36 -5.48 2.67
CA ILE A 17 17.01 -4.34 3.52
C ILE A 17 16.31 -4.84 4.78
N SER A 18 16.44 -4.06 5.85
CA SER A 18 15.66 -4.25 7.07
C SER A 18 14.28 -3.59 6.92
N ASP A 19 13.23 -4.23 7.45
CA ASP A 19 11.90 -3.63 7.51
C ASP A 19 11.82 -2.56 8.61
N THR A 20 12.24 -1.34 8.26
CA THR A 20 12.15 -0.16 9.12
C THR A 20 10.76 0.47 9.08
N ASN A 21 9.98 0.22 8.02
CA ASN A 21 8.66 0.80 7.82
C ASN A 21 7.65 0.25 8.83
N SER A 22 7.61 -1.08 9.03
CA SER A 22 6.73 -1.65 10.06
C SER A 22 7.06 -1.11 11.45
N ASN A 23 8.34 -1.02 11.80
CA ASN A 23 8.79 -0.44 13.07
C ASN A 23 8.35 1.03 13.24
N PHE A 24 8.41 1.84 12.19
CA PHE A 24 7.92 3.22 12.22
C PHE A 24 6.40 3.27 12.43
N ILE A 25 5.65 2.47 11.67
CA ILE A 25 4.19 2.41 11.73
C ILE A 25 3.72 1.94 13.10
N VAL A 26 4.34 0.91 13.68
CA VAL A 26 4.03 0.42 15.03
C VAL A 26 4.18 1.53 16.06
N LYS A 27 5.26 2.31 16.02
CA LYS A 27 5.45 3.43 16.95
C LYS A 27 4.31 4.44 16.86
N LYS A 28 3.84 4.75 15.65
CA LYS A 28 2.70 5.64 15.42
C LYS A 28 1.37 5.05 15.89
N LEU A 29 1.16 3.76 15.73
CA LEU A 29 -0.04 3.09 16.26
C LEU A 29 -0.04 3.02 17.78
N VAL A 30 1.10 2.78 18.41
CA VAL A 30 1.25 2.79 19.87
C VAL A 30 0.97 4.18 20.45
N GLU A 31 1.43 5.27 19.81
CA GLU A 31 1.06 6.65 20.17
C GLU A 31 -0.47 6.86 20.18
N LEU A 32 -1.21 6.08 19.38
CA LEU A 32 -2.67 6.10 19.28
C LEU A 32 -3.37 5.03 20.15
N SER A 33 -2.64 4.31 21.00
CA SER A 33 -3.16 3.18 21.79
C SER A 33 -3.80 2.07 20.94
N ILE A 34 -3.23 1.82 19.76
CA ILE A 34 -3.62 0.72 18.87
C ILE A 34 -2.53 -0.35 18.93
N ASP A 35 -2.91 -1.54 19.37
CA ASP A 35 -2.00 -2.69 19.45
C ASP A 35 -1.86 -3.38 18.09
N VAL A 36 -0.62 -3.70 17.74
CA VAL A 36 -0.28 -4.50 16.55
C VAL A 36 0.02 -5.93 17.01
N GLU A 37 -0.85 -6.88 16.63
CA GLU A 37 -0.69 -8.29 17.02
C GLU A 37 0.18 -9.07 16.03
N HIS A 38 0.22 -8.63 14.76
CA HIS A 38 0.90 -9.34 13.69
C HIS A 38 1.66 -8.37 12.78
N ILE A 39 2.90 -8.75 12.44
CA ILE A 39 3.69 -8.14 11.37
C ILE A 39 4.14 -9.28 10.47
N SER A 40 3.87 -9.17 9.18
CA SER A 40 4.29 -10.14 8.17
C SER A 40 5.05 -9.46 7.05
N ALA A 41 6.01 -10.17 6.46
CA ALA A 41 6.66 -9.77 5.23
C ALA A 41 6.26 -10.76 4.12
N VAL A 42 5.95 -10.24 2.94
CA VAL A 42 5.55 -11.03 1.77
C VAL A 42 6.31 -10.59 0.53
N SER A 43 6.56 -11.54 -0.38
CA SER A 43 7.17 -11.25 -1.68
C SER A 43 6.17 -10.53 -2.58
N ASP A 44 6.68 -10.02 -3.71
CA ASP A 44 5.90 -9.39 -4.78
C ASP A 44 5.10 -10.42 -5.63
N ASN A 45 4.57 -11.45 -4.96
CA ASN A 45 3.73 -12.47 -5.56
C ASN A 45 2.25 -12.22 -5.21
N PRO A 46 1.36 -12.05 -6.21
CA PRO A 46 -0.05 -11.77 -5.98
C PRO A 46 -0.79 -12.80 -5.13
N GLU A 47 -0.47 -14.09 -5.29
CA GLU A 47 -1.14 -15.16 -4.53
C GLU A 47 -0.66 -15.18 -3.08
N SER A 48 0.64 -14.96 -2.85
CA SER A 48 1.19 -14.81 -1.50
C SER A 48 0.55 -13.62 -0.77
N LEU A 49 0.54 -12.43 -1.39
CA LEU A 49 -0.08 -11.24 -0.80
C LEU A 49 -1.59 -11.44 -0.58
N LEU A 50 -2.31 -12.04 -1.54
CA LEU A 50 -3.74 -12.32 -1.42
C LEU A 50 -4.03 -13.25 -0.23
N SER A 51 -3.22 -14.29 -0.06
CA SER A 51 -3.39 -15.26 1.03
C SER A 51 -3.16 -14.61 2.40
N THR A 52 -2.10 -13.81 2.54
CA THR A 52 -1.79 -13.06 3.76
C THR A 52 -2.87 -12.03 4.07
N LEU A 53 -3.32 -11.29 3.06
CA LEU A 53 -4.36 -10.28 3.22
C LEU A 53 -5.69 -10.91 3.67
N LYS A 54 -6.07 -12.07 3.11
CA LYS A 54 -7.27 -12.81 3.55
C LYS A 54 -7.16 -13.27 5.00
N GLN A 55 -5.98 -13.71 5.45
CA GLN A 55 -5.77 -14.07 6.85
C GLN A 55 -5.87 -12.84 7.75
N ALA A 56 -5.23 -11.73 7.37
CA ALA A 56 -5.29 -10.47 8.13
C ALA A 56 -6.74 -9.96 8.26
N LEU A 57 -7.53 -10.01 7.19
CA LEU A 57 -8.95 -9.64 7.20
C LEU A 57 -9.80 -10.48 8.17
N GLN A 58 -9.41 -11.73 8.45
CA GLN A 58 -10.13 -12.59 9.40
C GLN A 58 -9.85 -12.23 10.86
N ARG A 59 -8.66 -11.74 11.18
CA ARG A 59 -8.19 -11.60 12.58
C ARG A 59 -7.95 -10.15 13.05
N SER A 60 -7.91 -9.20 12.13
CA SER A 60 -7.58 -7.79 12.41
C SER A 60 -8.69 -6.86 11.95
N ASP A 61 -8.85 -5.72 12.63
CA ASP A 61 -9.82 -4.66 12.27
C ASP A 61 -9.17 -3.62 11.34
N LEU A 62 -7.87 -3.37 11.57
CA LEU A 62 -7.03 -2.47 10.79
C LEU A 62 -5.90 -3.26 10.15
N ILE A 63 -5.77 -3.18 8.83
CA ILE A 63 -4.66 -3.77 8.07
C ILE A 63 -3.87 -2.62 7.45
N ILE A 64 -2.57 -2.59 7.70
CA ILE A 64 -1.66 -1.63 7.09
C ILE A 64 -0.71 -2.36 6.16
N THR A 65 -0.64 -1.95 4.91
CA THR A 65 0.34 -2.46 3.94
C THR A 65 1.39 -1.40 3.63
N THR A 66 2.64 -1.80 3.45
CA THR A 66 3.73 -0.93 2.98
C THR A 66 4.46 -1.61 1.83
N GLY A 67 4.63 -0.90 0.70
CA GLY A 67 5.30 -1.42 -0.49
C GLY A 67 4.36 -1.88 -1.61
N GLY A 68 4.94 -2.15 -2.79
CA GLY A 68 4.22 -2.62 -3.98
C GLY A 68 3.24 -1.61 -4.60
N LEU A 69 3.50 -0.29 -4.46
CA LEU A 69 2.65 0.81 -4.98
C LEU A 69 3.27 1.57 -6.17
N GLY A 70 4.48 1.20 -6.56
CA GLY A 70 5.23 1.81 -7.65
C GLY A 70 4.65 1.54 -9.04
N PRO A 71 5.42 1.88 -10.09
CA PRO A 71 4.98 1.73 -11.48
C PRO A 71 5.36 0.39 -12.13
N THR A 72 6.05 -0.53 -11.44
CA THR A 72 6.59 -1.75 -12.05
C THR A 72 5.57 -2.90 -12.03
N GLU A 73 5.88 -4.04 -12.66
CA GLU A 73 4.94 -5.18 -12.76
C GLU A 73 4.79 -5.94 -11.42
N ASP A 74 5.81 -5.87 -10.58
CA ASP A 74 5.85 -6.37 -9.21
C ASP A 74 5.11 -5.46 -8.21
N ASP A 75 4.69 -4.25 -8.61
CA ASP A 75 3.80 -3.40 -7.80
C ASP A 75 2.34 -3.85 -7.90
N ILE A 76 1.98 -4.78 -7.00
CA ILE A 76 0.75 -5.57 -7.05
C ILE A 76 -0.28 -5.24 -5.96
N THR A 77 0.02 -4.30 -5.08
CA THR A 77 -0.73 -4.14 -3.82
C THR A 77 -2.17 -3.68 -4.04
N TYR A 78 -2.42 -2.64 -4.84
CA TYR A 78 -3.78 -2.16 -5.09
C TYR A 78 -4.65 -3.20 -5.79
N GLN A 79 -4.09 -3.90 -6.77
CA GLN A 79 -4.77 -4.92 -7.55
C GLN A 79 -5.13 -6.10 -6.65
N THR A 80 -4.22 -6.48 -5.75
CA THR A 80 -4.45 -7.58 -4.81
C THR A 80 -5.49 -7.22 -3.76
N ILE A 81 -5.45 -5.99 -3.21
CA ILE A 81 -6.49 -5.50 -2.27
C ILE A 81 -7.85 -5.46 -2.96
N THR A 82 -7.91 -4.94 -4.20
CA THR A 82 -9.13 -4.91 -5.00
C THR A 82 -9.72 -6.31 -5.21
N ARG A 83 -8.86 -7.28 -5.55
CA ARG A 83 -9.25 -8.69 -5.72
C ARG A 83 -9.71 -9.32 -4.41
N ALA A 84 -9.00 -9.09 -3.31
CA ALA A 84 -9.33 -9.64 -2.00
C ALA A 84 -10.72 -9.21 -1.51
N LEU A 85 -11.09 -7.97 -1.82
CA LEU A 85 -12.36 -7.37 -1.43
C LEU A 85 -13.45 -7.48 -2.50
N ASN A 86 -13.20 -8.13 -3.64
CA ASN A 86 -14.13 -8.20 -4.76
C ASN A 86 -14.67 -6.81 -5.18
N LEU A 87 -13.76 -5.87 -5.36
CA LEU A 87 -14.02 -4.50 -5.79
C LEU A 87 -13.60 -4.29 -7.25
N LYS A 88 -13.95 -3.13 -7.81
CA LYS A 88 -13.39 -2.67 -9.09
C LYS A 88 -12.18 -1.77 -8.85
N LEU A 89 -11.24 -1.83 -9.78
CA LEU A 89 -10.12 -0.90 -9.84
C LEU A 89 -10.54 0.31 -10.69
N ILE A 90 -10.55 1.52 -10.11
CA ILE A 90 -11.00 2.73 -10.78
C ILE A 90 -9.89 3.79 -10.79
N LYS A 91 -9.94 4.67 -11.79
CA LYS A 91 -8.99 5.75 -11.94
C LYS A 91 -9.35 6.92 -11.04
N TYR A 92 -8.38 7.44 -10.29
CA TYR A 92 -8.52 8.64 -9.47
C TYR A 92 -7.86 9.85 -10.17
N PRO A 93 -8.63 10.85 -10.64
CA PRO A 93 -8.08 12.00 -11.38
C PRO A 93 -7.05 12.83 -10.60
N GLU A 94 -7.23 12.97 -9.30
CA GLU A 94 -6.32 13.73 -8.44
C GLU A 94 -4.98 13.01 -8.23
N ALA A 95 -4.96 11.66 -8.20
CA ALA A 95 -3.74 10.87 -8.23
C ALA A 95 -3.00 11.06 -9.57
N GLU A 96 -3.72 11.04 -10.69
CA GLU A 96 -3.13 11.30 -12.01
C GLU A 96 -2.55 12.71 -12.13
N LYS A 97 -3.26 13.72 -11.60
CA LYS A 97 -2.76 15.09 -11.56
C LYS A 97 -1.45 15.16 -10.77
N ASN A 98 -1.38 14.50 -9.61
CA ASN A 98 -0.16 14.47 -8.81
C ASN A 98 0.99 13.75 -9.52
N LEU A 99 0.72 12.58 -10.11
CA LEU A 99 1.71 11.81 -10.87
C LEU A 99 2.31 12.64 -12.01
N LYS A 100 1.45 13.30 -12.81
CA LYS A 100 1.89 14.21 -13.89
C LYS A 100 2.75 15.36 -13.36
N ARG A 101 2.35 15.95 -12.22
CA ARG A 101 3.09 17.04 -11.55
C ARG A 101 4.49 16.59 -11.13
N ILE A 102 4.60 15.44 -10.44
CA ILE A 102 5.88 14.92 -9.95
C ILE A 102 6.80 14.55 -11.12
N LEU A 103 6.32 13.78 -12.09
CA LEU A 103 7.13 13.36 -13.25
C LEU A 103 7.62 14.57 -14.07
N LYS A 104 6.78 15.60 -14.24
CA LYS A 104 7.19 16.86 -14.86
C LYS A 104 8.27 17.58 -14.04
N LYS A 105 8.14 17.65 -12.71
CA LYS A 105 9.10 18.31 -11.81
C LYS A 105 10.49 17.68 -11.91
N ILE A 106 10.56 16.35 -12.07
CA ILE A 106 11.83 15.60 -12.19
C ILE A 106 12.26 15.37 -13.65
N ASN A 107 11.64 16.08 -14.61
CA ASN A 107 11.88 15.99 -16.05
C ASN A 107 11.86 14.55 -16.61
N LYS A 108 10.98 13.71 -16.09
CA LYS A 108 10.75 12.34 -16.58
C LYS A 108 9.53 12.28 -17.49
N ARG A 109 9.65 11.50 -18.56
CA ARG A 109 8.52 11.16 -19.43
C ARG A 109 7.53 10.26 -18.69
N ILE A 110 6.26 10.41 -19.01
CA ILE A 110 5.19 9.53 -18.53
C ILE A 110 5.13 8.30 -19.42
N PHE A 111 5.26 7.12 -18.81
CA PHE A 111 5.04 5.83 -19.44
C PHE A 111 3.67 5.27 -19.05
N PRO A 112 3.07 4.39 -19.87
CA PRO A 112 1.81 3.72 -19.51
C PRO A 112 1.87 2.99 -18.17
N SER A 113 3.03 2.43 -17.81
CA SER A 113 3.25 1.75 -16.53
C SER A 113 3.08 2.68 -15.32
N ASN A 114 3.46 3.96 -15.44
CA ASN A 114 3.21 4.95 -14.38
C ASN A 114 1.72 5.13 -14.09
N LEU A 115 0.87 5.03 -15.11
CA LEU A 115 -0.57 5.23 -14.93
C LEU A 115 -1.20 4.15 -14.06
N LYS A 116 -0.57 2.98 -13.86
CA LYS A 116 -1.07 1.96 -12.92
C LYS A 116 -1.26 2.50 -11.50
N GLN A 117 -0.39 3.42 -11.08
CA GLN A 117 -0.40 4.02 -9.74
C GLN A 117 -1.63 4.91 -9.47
N VAL A 118 -2.40 5.26 -10.50
CA VAL A 118 -3.60 6.11 -10.38
C VAL A 118 -4.89 5.29 -10.37
N TYR A 119 -4.78 3.97 -10.48
CA TYR A 119 -5.90 3.05 -10.38
C TYR A 119 -5.89 2.38 -9.00
N LEU A 120 -6.93 2.63 -8.22
CA LEU A 120 -7.07 2.16 -6.84
C LEU A 120 -8.45 1.48 -6.67
N PRO A 121 -8.66 0.68 -5.60
CA PRO A 121 -9.97 0.09 -5.33
C PRO A 121 -11.06 1.16 -5.25
N GLU A 122 -12.23 0.88 -5.83
CA GLU A 122 -13.39 1.76 -5.71
C GLU A 122 -13.77 2.00 -4.25
N GLY A 123 -14.10 3.25 -3.92
CA GLY A 123 -14.41 3.66 -2.55
C GLY A 123 -13.18 3.98 -1.69
N ALA A 124 -11.96 3.82 -2.21
CA ALA A 124 -10.76 4.27 -1.50
C ALA A 124 -10.74 5.79 -1.35
N LYS A 125 -10.41 6.25 -0.14
CA LYS A 125 -9.99 7.62 0.13
C LYS A 125 -8.48 7.71 -0.10
N ILE A 126 -8.08 8.57 -1.03
CA ILE A 126 -6.68 8.67 -1.40
C ILE A 126 -5.98 9.83 -0.67
N ILE A 127 -4.73 9.60 -0.31
CA ILE A 127 -3.82 10.57 0.32
C ILE A 127 -2.72 10.86 -0.69
N ILE A 128 -2.70 12.10 -1.18
CA ILE A 128 -1.74 12.51 -2.19
C ILE A 128 -0.33 12.52 -1.59
N ASN A 129 0.53 11.68 -2.15
CA ASN A 129 1.94 11.65 -1.81
C ASN A 129 2.66 12.86 -2.43
N GLN A 130 3.21 13.71 -1.56
CA GLN A 130 3.92 14.92 -2.00
C GLN A 130 5.38 14.65 -2.41
N TYR A 131 5.92 13.52 -1.97
CA TYR A 131 7.32 13.11 -2.14
C TYR A 131 7.52 12.10 -3.27
N GLY A 132 6.47 11.34 -3.62
CA GLY A 132 6.47 10.32 -4.68
C GLY A 132 5.24 10.36 -5.59
N THR A 133 5.17 9.44 -6.54
CA THR A 133 4.05 9.34 -7.50
C THR A 133 2.90 8.47 -7.00
N ALA A 134 3.17 7.48 -6.15
CA ALA A 134 2.19 6.55 -5.61
C ALA A 134 1.42 7.21 -4.45
N PRO A 135 0.09 7.36 -4.52
CA PRO A 135 -0.69 7.85 -3.37
C PRO A 135 -0.71 6.82 -2.23
N ALA A 136 -0.92 7.27 -0.99
CA ALA A 136 -1.42 6.34 0.02
C ALA A 136 -2.94 6.21 -0.11
N MET A 137 -3.54 5.16 0.44
CA MET A 137 -5.00 5.00 0.46
C MET A 137 -5.51 4.51 1.80
N ILE A 138 -6.76 4.86 2.10
CA ILE A 138 -7.58 4.30 3.17
C ILE A 138 -8.83 3.73 2.52
N LEU A 139 -9.18 2.50 2.84
CA LEU A 139 -10.36 1.82 2.32
C LEU A 139 -11.11 1.18 3.48
N GLU A 140 -12.40 1.48 3.59
CA GLU A 140 -13.28 0.91 4.60
C GLU A 140 -14.29 -0.03 3.92
N LYS A 141 -14.34 -1.28 4.37
CA LYS A 141 -15.28 -2.27 3.85
C LYS A 141 -15.54 -3.36 4.90
N ASP A 142 -16.79 -3.78 5.06
CA ASP A 142 -17.19 -4.89 5.94
C ASP A 142 -16.65 -4.76 7.39
N ASN A 143 -16.69 -3.54 7.95
CA ASN A 143 -16.11 -3.16 9.25
C ASN A 143 -14.59 -3.37 9.37
N LYS A 144 -13.88 -3.44 8.24
CA LYS A 144 -12.42 -3.48 8.15
C LYS A 144 -11.88 -2.21 7.54
N ILE A 145 -10.72 -1.79 8.03
CA ILE A 145 -9.98 -0.64 7.51
C ILE A 145 -8.68 -1.17 6.91
N ILE A 146 -8.42 -0.85 5.64
CA ILE A 146 -7.15 -1.12 4.98
C ILE A 146 -6.48 0.20 4.64
N CYS A 147 -5.27 0.41 5.15
CA CYS A 147 -4.40 1.52 4.78
C CYS A 147 -3.21 1.00 3.97
N SER A 148 -2.91 1.59 2.83
CA SER A 148 -1.71 1.25 2.05
C SER A 148 -0.80 2.44 1.87
N PHE A 149 0.47 2.26 2.22
CA PHE A 149 1.50 3.28 2.14
C PHE A 149 2.64 2.86 1.18
N PRO A 150 3.36 3.83 0.59
CA PRO A 150 4.54 3.53 -0.22
C PRO A 150 5.62 2.80 0.57
N GLY A 151 6.48 2.03 -0.11
CA GLY A 151 7.60 1.33 0.54
C GLY A 151 8.83 2.21 0.80
N VAL A 152 8.89 3.38 0.18
CA VAL A 152 10.03 4.31 0.28
C VAL A 152 9.93 5.08 1.61
N PRO A 153 10.88 4.96 2.56
CA PRO A 153 10.69 5.45 3.92
C PRO A 153 10.34 6.95 4.06
N PRO A 154 10.91 7.87 3.26
CA PRO A 154 10.49 9.28 3.27
C PRO A 154 9.05 9.56 2.79
N GLU A 155 8.37 8.57 2.22
CA GLU A 155 7.01 8.70 1.66
C GLU A 155 5.91 8.12 2.58
N ILE A 156 6.31 7.51 3.72
CA ILE A 156 5.44 6.98 4.78
C ILE A 156 5.15 8.05 5.83
#